data_AF-W4DW26-F1
#
_entry.id   AF-W4DW26-F1
#
_cell.length_a   1.000
_cell.length_b   1.000
_cell.length_c   1.000
_cell.angle_alpha   90.00
_cell.angle_beta   90.00
_cell.angle_gamma   90.00
#
_symmetry.space_group_name_H-M   'P 1'
#
loop_
_entity.id
_entity.type
_entity.pdbx_description
1 polymer ?
#
loop_
_entity_poly.entity_id
_entity_poly.type
_entity_poly.pdbx_seq_one_letter_code
_entity_poly.pdbx_strand_id
1 'polypeptide(L)'
;MNFRCECGHRIHDNTDYLPYKGYFLADQDQDDLMDEIDDAIEKSGPTPRDKEEAAMRIRSLITRLFKSAYQCSNCGNLFMDLGPAGLEMFRGVDPVNKNLLRSALGEQWRGHVYGEWKDILPEWQTSHGILYNETNVACPSGESAGNGHYSDWEALERDYYQLFDELKNRNAIRYSQLEKNGTLIHSWSLPK
;
A
#
# COMPACT_ATOMS: atom_id res chain seq x y z
N MET A 1 1.35 11.88 -0.28
CA MET A 1 2.57 12.59 -0.78
C MET A 1 2.79 12.25 -2.25
N ASN A 2 3.36 13.14 -3.08
CA ASN A 2 3.71 12.84 -4.48
C ASN A 2 5.05 13.49 -4.85
N PHE A 3 6.02 12.72 -5.31
CA PHE A 3 7.34 13.25 -5.68
C PHE A 3 7.98 12.45 -6.84
N ARG A 4 9.11 12.93 -7.37
CA ARG A 4 9.83 12.28 -8.47
C ARG A 4 11.19 11.80 -8.01
N CYS A 5 11.55 10.59 -8.41
CA CYS A 5 12.91 10.08 -8.31
C CYS A 5 13.80 10.71 -9.39
N GLU A 6 15.12 10.73 -9.18
CA GLU A 6 16.09 11.21 -10.18
C GLU A 6 16.02 10.45 -11.52
N CYS A 7 15.56 9.19 -11.52
CA CYS A 7 15.34 8.40 -12.73
C CYS A 7 14.07 8.81 -13.51
N GLY A 8 13.34 9.82 -13.06
CA GLY A 8 12.11 10.33 -13.67
C GLY A 8 10.82 9.64 -13.21
N HIS A 9 10.93 8.47 -12.56
CA HIS A 9 9.77 7.74 -12.03
C HIS A 9 9.06 8.53 -10.92
N ARG A 10 7.73 8.56 -10.99
CA ARG A 10 6.90 9.26 -10.00
C ARG A 10 6.50 8.30 -8.90
N ILE A 11 6.72 8.70 -7.65
CA ILE A 11 6.34 7.93 -6.46
C ILE A 11 5.12 8.60 -5.84
N HIS A 12 4.10 7.78 -5.60
CA HIS A 12 2.80 8.20 -5.11
C HIS A 12 2.55 7.60 -3.73
N ASP A 13 2.00 8.38 -2.83
CA ASP A 13 1.53 7.94 -1.52
C ASP A 13 0.12 8.50 -1.32
N ASN A 14 -0.84 7.79 -1.88
CA ASN A 14 -2.26 8.14 -1.94
C ASN A 14 -3.16 7.07 -1.30
N THR A 15 -2.63 5.88 -1.05
CA THR A 15 -3.35 4.72 -0.50
C THR A 15 -2.51 3.99 0.53
N ASP A 16 -3.15 3.12 1.30
CA ASP A 16 -2.49 2.21 2.22
C ASP A 16 -1.94 0.98 1.49
N TYR A 17 -1.06 0.23 2.16
CA TYR A 17 -0.52 -1.06 1.69
C TYR A 17 0.37 -1.03 0.45
N LEU A 18 1.01 0.10 0.17
CA LEU A 18 1.92 0.24 -0.96
C LEU A 18 3.17 -0.65 -0.80
N PRO A 19 3.51 -1.52 -1.77
CA PRO A 19 4.61 -2.49 -1.66
C PRO A 19 6.00 -1.84 -1.70
N TYR A 20 6.05 -0.54 -2.00
CA TYR A 20 7.24 0.29 -2.03
C TYR A 20 7.29 1.32 -0.91
N LYS A 21 6.33 1.29 0.03
CA LYS A 21 6.31 2.13 1.23
C LYS A 21 6.56 1.27 2.46
N GLY A 22 7.42 1.75 3.33
CA GLY A 22 7.67 1.15 4.63
C GLY A 22 7.80 2.22 5.69
N TYR A 23 8.13 1.78 6.90
CA TYR A 23 8.41 2.68 8.01
C TYR A 23 9.71 2.25 8.68
N PHE A 24 10.43 3.23 9.21
CA PHE A 24 11.61 2.99 10.01
C PHE A 24 11.47 3.69 11.36
N LEU A 25 12.19 3.14 12.33
CA LEU A 25 12.18 3.54 13.73
C LEU A 25 13.64 3.58 14.16
N ALA A 26 14.06 4.61 14.91
CA ALA A 26 15.39 4.58 15.52
C ALA A 26 15.43 3.52 16.62
N ASP A 27 16.62 2.99 16.90
CA ASP A 27 16.84 2.01 17.96
C ASP A 27 16.29 2.49 19.31
N GLN A 28 16.59 3.73 19.69
CA GLN A 28 16.08 4.38 20.91
C GLN A 28 14.55 4.48 20.92
N ASP A 29 13.95 4.84 19.78
CA ASP A 29 12.51 4.94 19.65
C ASP A 29 11.82 3.56 19.71
N GLN A 30 12.54 2.50 19.32
CA GLN A 30 12.03 1.12 19.42
C GLN A 30 11.91 0.69 20.87
N ASP A 31 12.93 0.93 21.69
CA ASP A 31 12.88 0.60 23.11
C ASP A 31 11.76 1.36 23.82
N ASP A 32 11.62 2.67 23.57
CA ASP A 32 10.52 3.48 24.10
C ASP A 32 9.14 2.95 23.70
N LEU A 33 8.99 2.46 22.45
CA LEU A 33 7.75 1.86 21.98
C LEU A 33 7.45 0.53 22.68
N MET A 34 8.47 -0.31 22.89
CA MET A 34 8.32 -1.58 23.57
C MET A 34 7.91 -1.39 25.04
N ASP A 35 8.53 -0.44 25.73
CA ASP A 35 8.18 -0.09 27.12
C ASP A 35 6.72 0.38 27.23
N GLU A 36 6.23 1.23 26.31
CA GLU A 36 4.82 1.68 26.32
C GLU A 36 3.85 0.52 26.00
N ILE A 37 4.25 -0.43 25.16
CA ILE A 37 3.47 -1.64 24.88
C ILE A 37 3.37 -2.50 26.15
N ASP A 38 4.47 -2.73 26.84
CA ASP A 38 4.51 -3.50 28.09
C ASP A 38 3.66 -2.82 29.17
N ASP A 39 3.78 -1.49 29.31
CA ASP A 39 2.95 -0.70 30.23
C ASP A 39 1.46 -0.78 29.88
N ALA A 40 1.11 -0.74 28.59
CA ALA A 40 -0.27 -0.91 28.16
C ALA A 40 -0.81 -2.33 28.47
N ILE A 41 0.01 -3.37 28.42
CA ILE A 41 -0.39 -4.74 28.74
C ILE A 41 -0.53 -4.92 30.26
N GLU A 42 0.48 -4.51 31.02
CA GLU A 42 0.63 -4.81 32.44
C GLU A 42 -0.11 -3.83 33.35
N LYS A 43 -0.16 -2.54 32.96
CA LYS A 43 -0.63 -1.45 33.81
C LYS A 43 -1.96 -0.86 33.38
N SER A 44 -2.53 -1.27 32.23
CA SER A 44 -3.86 -0.81 31.86
C SER A 44 -4.93 -1.39 32.78
N GLY A 45 -5.79 -0.52 33.30
CA GLY A 45 -6.90 -0.89 34.17
C GLY A 45 -7.88 -1.89 33.52
N PRO A 46 -8.77 -2.50 34.31
CA PRO A 46 -9.64 -3.58 33.83
C PRO A 46 -10.80 -3.09 32.97
N THR A 47 -11.08 -1.78 32.92
CA THR A 47 -12.26 -1.27 32.21
C THR A 47 -11.99 -1.11 30.72
N PRO A 48 -13.01 -1.20 29.86
CA PRO A 48 -12.86 -0.91 28.43
C PRO A 48 -12.27 0.49 28.16
N ARG A 49 -12.58 1.46 29.03
CA ARG A 49 -12.03 2.81 28.94
C ARG A 49 -10.52 2.83 29.18
N ASP A 50 -10.04 2.13 30.20
CA ASP A 50 -8.60 2.06 30.49
C ASP A 50 -7.83 1.40 29.34
N LYS A 51 -8.42 0.36 28.74
CA LYS A 51 -7.84 -0.33 27.58
C LYS A 51 -7.79 0.57 26.35
N GLU A 52 -8.84 1.35 26.09
CA GLU A 52 -8.84 2.31 24.99
C GLU A 52 -7.82 3.43 25.22
N GLU A 53 -7.73 3.97 26.43
CA GLU A 53 -6.73 4.99 26.78
C GLU A 53 -5.30 4.47 26.57
N ALA A 54 -5.02 3.22 26.94
CA ALA A 54 -3.73 2.58 26.67
C ALA A 54 -3.47 2.37 25.17
N ALA A 55 -4.46 1.87 24.41
CA ALA A 55 -4.34 1.71 22.97
C ALA A 55 -4.13 3.06 22.25
N MET A 56 -4.78 4.13 22.71
CA MET A 56 -4.61 5.47 22.17
C MET A 56 -3.20 6.01 22.41
N ARG A 57 -2.59 5.76 23.58
CA ARG A 57 -1.18 6.15 23.84
C ARG A 57 -0.22 5.45 22.88
N ILE A 58 -0.35 4.14 22.70
CA ILE A 58 0.47 3.38 21.73
C ILE A 58 0.28 3.94 20.31
N ARG A 59 -0.96 4.15 19.86
CA ARG A 59 -1.24 4.68 18.51
C ARG A 59 -0.64 6.08 18.32
N SER A 60 -0.74 6.93 19.33
CA SER A 60 -0.14 8.27 19.32
C SER A 60 1.39 8.19 19.24
N LEU A 61 1.99 7.26 20.00
CA LEU A 61 3.43 7.02 20.01
C LEU A 61 3.91 6.52 18.65
N ILE A 62 3.27 5.50 18.09
CA ILE A 62 3.57 4.98 16.74
C ILE A 62 3.55 6.12 15.70
N THR A 63 2.53 6.96 15.73
CA THR A 63 2.40 8.08 14.78
C THR A 63 3.54 9.09 14.89
N ARG A 64 4.08 9.27 16.10
CA ARG A 64 5.18 10.20 16.38
C ARG A 64 6.55 9.63 16.04
N LEU A 65 6.78 8.35 16.33
CA LEU A 65 8.10 7.74 16.24
C LEU A 65 8.42 7.20 14.85
N PHE A 66 7.45 6.58 14.18
CA PHE A 66 7.68 5.99 12.87
C PHE A 66 7.83 7.06 11.78
N LYS A 67 8.88 6.92 10.99
CA LYS A 67 9.12 7.73 9.80
C LYS A 67 8.89 6.91 8.55
N SER A 68 8.34 7.53 7.52
CA SER A 68 8.05 6.82 6.26
C SER A 68 9.33 6.62 5.46
N ALA A 69 9.46 5.47 4.81
CA ALA A 69 10.45 5.21 3.79
C ALA A 69 9.75 4.81 2.48
N TYR A 70 10.36 5.17 1.35
CA TYR A 70 9.83 4.86 0.03
C TYR A 70 10.94 4.30 -0.85
N GLN A 71 10.65 3.30 -1.66
CA GLN A 71 11.56 2.74 -2.63
C GLN A 71 11.08 3.04 -4.05
N CYS A 72 11.96 3.52 -4.92
CA CYS A 72 11.63 3.64 -6.33
C CYS A 72 11.49 2.25 -6.96
N SER A 73 10.31 1.89 -7.45
CA SER A 73 10.08 0.61 -8.15
C SER A 73 10.85 0.50 -9.47
N ASN A 74 11.26 1.62 -10.08
CA ASN A 74 12.00 1.64 -11.34
C ASN A 74 13.52 1.45 -11.14
N CYS A 75 14.19 2.29 -10.36
CA CYS A 75 15.65 2.23 -10.16
C CYS A 75 16.10 1.66 -8.80
N GLY A 76 15.19 1.51 -7.84
CA GLY A 76 15.49 0.96 -6.51
C GLY A 76 16.05 1.95 -5.48
N ASN A 77 16.26 3.22 -5.83
CA ASN A 77 16.65 4.27 -4.88
C ASN A 77 15.68 4.34 -3.69
N LEU A 78 16.23 4.55 -2.49
CA LEU A 78 15.48 4.63 -1.25
C LEU A 78 15.34 6.08 -0.81
N PHE A 79 14.18 6.44 -0.30
CA PHE A 79 13.88 7.76 0.25
C PHE A 79 13.47 7.59 1.70
N MET A 80 14.04 8.40 2.58
CA MET A 80 13.64 8.45 3.99
C MET A 80 13.00 9.80 4.29
N ASP A 81 11.83 9.77 4.92
CA ASP A 81 11.14 10.95 5.39
C ASP A 81 11.80 11.47 6.67
N LEU A 82 12.33 12.69 6.59
CA LEU A 82 12.94 13.41 7.70
C LEU A 82 11.98 14.44 8.31
N GLY A 83 10.69 14.36 8.00
CA GLY A 83 9.66 15.27 8.47
C GLY A 83 9.80 16.64 7.82
N PRO A 84 9.91 17.74 8.59
CA PRO A 84 10.03 19.10 8.03
C PRO A 84 11.24 19.29 7.10
N ALA A 85 12.29 18.47 7.26
CA ALA A 85 13.48 18.49 6.41
C ALA A 85 13.25 17.86 5.01
N GLY A 86 12.08 17.25 4.78
CA GLY A 86 11.72 16.63 3.51
C GLY A 86 12.24 15.20 3.36
N LEU A 87 12.52 14.81 2.11
CA LEU A 87 12.99 13.45 1.77
C LEU A 87 14.50 13.45 1.52
N GLU A 88 15.21 12.55 2.20
CA GLU A 88 16.61 12.22 1.93
C GLU A 88 16.66 11.02 0.97
N MET A 89 17.44 11.09 -0.10
CA MET A 89 17.56 10.00 -1.09
C MET A 89 18.90 9.28 -0.95
N PHE A 90 18.83 7.95 -0.85
CA PHE A 90 19.95 7.03 -0.89
C PHE A 90 19.94 6.26 -2.21
N ARG A 91 21.08 6.27 -2.91
CA ARG A 91 21.24 5.54 -4.18
C ARG A 91 21.56 4.08 -3.91
N GLY A 92 20.87 3.19 -4.62
CA GLY A 92 21.23 1.77 -4.63
C GLY A 92 22.56 1.55 -5.35
N VAL A 93 23.32 0.55 -4.91
CA VAL A 93 24.54 0.10 -5.60
C VAL A 93 24.20 -1.13 -6.44
N ASP A 94 24.65 -1.17 -7.69
CA ASP A 94 24.34 -2.26 -8.61
C ASP A 94 24.96 -3.61 -8.17
N PRO A 95 24.19 -4.72 -8.19
CA PRO A 95 22.77 -4.80 -8.54
C PRO A 95 21.84 -4.30 -7.42
N VAL A 96 20.88 -3.43 -7.75
CA VAL A 96 19.95 -2.87 -6.76
C VAL A 96 18.76 -3.80 -6.51
N ASN A 97 18.51 -4.16 -5.25
CA ASN A 97 17.28 -4.83 -4.84
C ASN A 97 16.12 -3.81 -4.81
N LYS A 98 15.08 -4.02 -5.64
CA LYS A 98 13.91 -3.12 -5.77
C LYS A 98 12.72 -3.50 -4.89
N ASN A 99 12.90 -4.48 -3.99
CA ASN A 99 11.86 -5.05 -3.15
C ASN A 99 12.21 -5.00 -1.65
N LEU A 100 13.06 -4.06 -1.23
CA LEU A 100 13.51 -3.92 0.15
C LEU A 100 12.35 -3.63 1.11
N LEU A 101 11.36 -2.87 0.64
CA LEU A 101 10.19 -2.48 1.45
C LEU A 101 8.97 -3.39 1.21
N ARG A 102 9.12 -4.45 0.40
CA ARG A 102 8.04 -5.41 0.19
C ARG A 102 7.77 -6.15 1.50
N SER A 103 6.50 -6.48 1.75
CA SER A 103 6.10 -7.27 2.92
C SER A 103 6.98 -8.51 3.10
N ALA A 104 7.34 -8.82 4.35
CA ALA A 104 8.06 -10.04 4.71
C ALA A 104 7.28 -11.32 4.33
N LEU A 105 5.96 -11.23 4.15
CA LEU A 105 5.15 -12.34 3.62
C LEU A 105 5.35 -12.56 2.11
N GLY A 106 6.06 -11.67 1.41
CA GLY A 106 6.31 -11.76 -0.02
C GLY A 106 5.00 -11.88 -0.81
N GLU A 107 4.94 -12.86 -1.72
CA GLU A 107 3.75 -13.16 -2.52
C GLU A 107 2.57 -13.71 -1.70
N GLN A 108 2.81 -14.18 -0.47
CA GLN A 108 1.73 -14.61 0.43
C GLN A 108 1.03 -13.43 1.10
N TRP A 109 1.59 -12.21 0.99
CA TRP A 109 0.89 -11.02 1.43
C TRP A 109 -0.34 -10.81 0.55
N ARG A 110 -1.51 -10.86 1.18
CA ARG A 110 -2.78 -10.69 0.47
C ARG A 110 -3.04 -9.22 0.21
N GLY A 111 -3.19 -8.82 -1.04
CA GLY A 111 -3.44 -7.43 -1.43
C GLY A 111 -4.88 -7.16 -1.85
N HIS A 112 -5.08 -6.13 -2.65
CA HIS A 112 -6.39 -5.79 -3.18
C HIS A 112 -6.40 -5.58 -4.68
N VAL A 113 -7.57 -5.81 -5.28
CA VAL A 113 -7.83 -5.53 -6.69
C VAL A 113 -8.98 -4.53 -6.78
N TYR A 114 -8.74 -3.40 -7.44
CA TYR A 114 -9.70 -2.32 -7.58
C TYR A 114 -9.90 -1.96 -9.05
N GLY A 115 -11.13 -1.98 -9.53
CA GLY A 115 -11.52 -1.46 -10.84
C GLY A 115 -12.48 -0.28 -10.69
N GLU A 116 -12.28 0.77 -11.49
CA GLU A 116 -13.22 1.89 -11.56
C GLU A 116 -13.46 2.28 -13.02
N TRP A 117 -14.72 2.56 -13.35
CA TRP A 117 -15.13 3.14 -14.61
C TRP A 117 -15.92 4.43 -14.43
N LYS A 118 -15.64 5.42 -15.26
CA LYS A 118 -16.38 6.68 -15.37
C LYS A 118 -16.76 6.95 -16.82
N ASP A 119 -18.05 7.05 -17.11
CA ASP A 119 -18.56 7.44 -18.43
C ASP A 119 -18.17 8.87 -18.78
N ILE A 120 -18.17 9.77 -17.79
CA ILE A 120 -17.74 11.16 -17.94
C ILE A 120 -16.34 11.30 -17.33
N LEU A 121 -15.36 11.62 -18.18
CA LEU A 121 -13.99 11.86 -17.74
C LEU A 121 -13.88 13.21 -17.04
N PRO A 122 -13.36 13.25 -15.80
CA PRO A 122 -12.84 14.48 -15.23
C PRO A 122 -11.70 15.03 -16.09
N GLU A 123 -11.52 16.36 -16.13
CA GLU A 123 -10.49 17.03 -16.96
C GLU A 123 -9.04 16.55 -16.71
N TRP A 124 -8.79 15.92 -15.56
CA TRP A 124 -7.47 15.45 -15.12
C TRP A 124 -7.23 13.95 -15.39
N GLN A 125 -8.21 13.24 -15.98
CA GLN A 125 -8.14 11.79 -16.24
C GLN A 125 -8.09 11.51 -17.74
N THR A 126 -7.24 10.56 -18.16
CA THR A 126 -6.99 10.24 -19.57
C THR A 126 -7.65 8.95 -20.05
N SER A 127 -8.26 8.17 -19.16
CA SER A 127 -8.93 6.90 -19.48
C SER A 127 -10.22 6.73 -18.69
N HIS A 128 -11.25 6.13 -19.30
CA HIS A 128 -12.55 5.91 -18.65
C HIS A 128 -12.46 4.88 -17.54
N GLY A 129 -11.69 3.82 -17.79
CA GLY A 129 -11.46 2.74 -16.85
C GLY A 129 -10.04 2.72 -16.30
N ILE A 130 -9.91 2.27 -15.06
CA ILE A 130 -8.66 1.93 -14.41
C ILE A 130 -8.81 0.59 -13.68
N LEU A 131 -7.76 -0.22 -13.72
CA LEU A 131 -7.63 -1.44 -12.94
C LEU A 131 -6.33 -1.36 -12.14
N TYR A 132 -6.40 -1.63 -10.85
CA TYR A 132 -5.27 -1.72 -9.95
C TYR A 132 -5.20 -3.11 -9.29
N ASN A 133 -4.07 -3.78 -9.47
CA ASN A 133 -3.59 -4.93 -8.73
C ASN A 133 -2.54 -4.47 -7.72
N GLU A 134 -2.95 -4.32 -6.47
CA GLU A 134 -2.06 -4.00 -5.36
C GLU A 134 -1.76 -5.27 -4.55
N THR A 135 -1.38 -6.36 -5.24
CA THR A 135 -0.83 -7.56 -4.61
C THR A 135 0.68 -7.66 -4.83
N ASN A 136 1.34 -8.53 -4.06
CA ASN A 136 2.77 -8.80 -4.26
C ASN A 136 3.04 -9.87 -5.34
N VAL A 137 1.99 -10.45 -5.93
CA VAL A 137 2.10 -11.47 -6.97
C VAL A 137 2.46 -10.78 -8.28
N ALA A 138 3.68 -11.01 -8.76
CA ALA A 138 4.05 -10.60 -10.11
C ALA A 138 3.29 -11.47 -11.13
N CYS A 139 2.55 -10.87 -12.06
CA CYS A 139 2.12 -11.62 -13.24
C CYS A 139 3.39 -12.00 -14.05
N PRO A 140 3.47 -13.22 -14.60
CA PRO A 140 4.63 -13.70 -15.35
C PRO A 140 4.97 -12.86 -16.59
N SER A 141 4.02 -12.08 -17.11
CA SER A 141 4.24 -11.13 -18.21
C SER A 141 4.64 -9.78 -17.63
N GLY A 142 5.94 -9.52 -17.55
CA GLY A 142 6.50 -8.24 -17.13
C GLY A 142 6.05 -7.09 -18.04
N GLU A 143 4.91 -6.49 -17.69
CA GLU A 143 4.48 -5.11 -17.94
C GLU A 143 3.26 -4.92 -17.03
N SER A 144 3.38 -4.08 -15.99
CA SER A 144 2.28 -3.65 -15.12
C SER A 144 1.26 -4.74 -14.73
N ALA A 145 1.71 -5.79 -14.03
CA ALA A 145 0.92 -6.97 -13.69
C ALA A 145 -0.52 -6.68 -13.21
N GLY A 146 -1.51 -6.75 -14.10
CA GLY A 146 -2.92 -6.50 -13.79
C GLY A 146 -3.30 -5.03 -13.57
N ASN A 147 -2.37 -4.08 -13.74
CA ASN A 147 -2.64 -2.65 -13.71
C ASN A 147 -2.88 -2.15 -15.13
N GLY A 148 -3.96 -1.38 -15.35
CA GLY A 148 -4.30 -0.95 -16.71
C GLY A 148 -5.20 0.26 -16.78
N HIS A 149 -5.13 0.95 -17.93
CA HIS A 149 -6.05 2.00 -18.33
C HIS A 149 -6.93 1.48 -19.47
N TYR A 150 -8.23 1.71 -19.37
CA TYR A 150 -9.23 1.15 -20.30
C TYR A 150 -10.05 2.26 -20.94
N SER A 151 -10.36 2.10 -22.23
CA SER A 151 -11.28 2.94 -22.99
C SER A 151 -12.60 2.24 -23.30
N ASP A 152 -12.78 1.01 -22.82
CA ASP A 152 -13.92 0.14 -23.07
C ASP A 152 -14.35 -0.56 -21.76
N TRP A 153 -15.63 -0.50 -21.42
CA TRP A 153 -16.16 -1.01 -20.15
C TRP A 153 -16.07 -2.53 -20.11
N GLU A 154 -16.49 -3.18 -21.20
CA GLU A 154 -16.54 -4.63 -21.33
C GLU A 154 -15.13 -5.24 -21.22
N ALA A 155 -14.12 -4.56 -21.76
CA ALA A 155 -12.73 -4.95 -21.58
C ALA A 155 -12.26 -4.82 -20.12
N LEU A 156 -12.55 -3.71 -19.45
CA LEU A 156 -12.20 -3.53 -18.02
C LEU A 156 -12.89 -4.60 -17.15
N GLU A 157 -14.19 -4.79 -17.35
CA GLU A 157 -14.99 -5.72 -16.55
C GLU A 157 -14.49 -7.16 -16.70
N ARG A 158 -14.23 -7.60 -17.93
CA ARG A 158 -13.66 -8.93 -18.20
C ARG A 158 -12.31 -9.12 -17.52
N ASP A 159 -11.39 -8.17 -17.72
CA ASP A 159 -10.03 -8.29 -17.19
C ASP A 159 -10.02 -8.21 -15.66
N TYR A 160 -10.92 -7.42 -15.06
CA TYR A 160 -11.15 -7.38 -13.62
C TYR A 160 -11.56 -8.76 -13.08
N TYR A 161 -12.59 -9.39 -13.65
CA TYR A 161 -13.06 -10.69 -13.15
C TYR A 161 -12.02 -11.79 -13.36
N GLN A 162 -11.30 -11.76 -14.49
CA GLN A 162 -10.20 -12.69 -14.73
C GLN A 162 -9.12 -12.56 -13.63
N LEU A 163 -8.66 -11.33 -13.39
CA LEU A 163 -7.64 -11.05 -12.37
C LEU A 163 -8.14 -11.43 -10.96
N PHE A 164 -9.39 -11.11 -10.65
CA PHE A 164 -10.03 -11.45 -9.39
C PHE A 164 -10.04 -12.96 -9.16
N ASP A 165 -10.53 -13.75 -10.11
CA ASP A 165 -10.62 -15.21 -9.97
C ASP A 165 -9.23 -15.84 -9.87
N GLU A 166 -8.27 -15.40 -10.67
CA GLU A 166 -6.89 -15.86 -10.61
C GLU A 166 -6.26 -15.62 -9.22
N LEU A 167 -6.37 -14.39 -8.69
CA LEU A 167 -5.78 -14.04 -7.40
C LEU A 167 -6.55 -14.63 -6.21
N LYS A 168 -7.87 -14.78 -6.33
CA LYS A 168 -8.69 -15.46 -5.33
C LYS A 168 -8.30 -16.92 -5.20
N ASN A 169 -8.13 -17.62 -6.33
CA ASN A 169 -7.72 -19.03 -6.35
C ASN A 169 -6.31 -19.23 -5.79
N ARG A 170 -5.43 -18.23 -5.93
CA ARG A 170 -4.09 -18.21 -5.32
C ARG A 170 -4.07 -17.75 -3.87
N ASN A 171 -5.23 -17.38 -3.30
CA ASN A 171 -5.33 -16.83 -1.94
C ASN A 171 -4.45 -15.57 -1.75
N ALA A 172 -4.33 -14.75 -2.79
CA ALA A 172 -3.44 -13.59 -2.88
C ALA A 172 -4.16 -12.24 -2.68
N ILE A 173 -5.49 -12.25 -2.49
CA ILE A 173 -6.28 -11.05 -2.25
C ILE A 173 -7.03 -11.14 -0.91
N ARG A 174 -7.15 -9.99 -0.24
CA ARG A 174 -8.00 -9.80 0.95
C ARG A 174 -9.26 -9.01 0.66
N TYR A 175 -9.25 -8.25 -0.43
CA TYR A 175 -10.30 -7.34 -0.82
C TYR A 175 -10.34 -7.18 -2.34
N SER A 176 -11.52 -7.02 -2.91
CA SER A 176 -11.67 -6.61 -4.28
C SER A 176 -12.95 -5.82 -4.49
N GLN A 177 -12.90 -4.85 -5.41
CA GLN A 177 -14.01 -3.97 -5.74
C GLN A 177 -13.99 -3.58 -7.22
N LEU A 178 -15.17 -3.54 -7.85
CA LEU A 178 -15.40 -2.94 -9.17
C LEU A 178 -16.54 -1.93 -9.08
N GLU A 179 -16.29 -0.71 -9.54
CA GLU A 179 -17.28 0.37 -9.59
C GLU A 179 -17.50 0.89 -11.01
N LYS A 180 -18.74 1.29 -11.31
CA LYS A 180 -19.12 1.99 -12.54
C LYS A 180 -19.93 3.23 -12.17
N ASN A 181 -19.42 4.41 -12.52
CA ASN A 181 -20.04 5.70 -12.23
C ASN A 181 -20.40 5.89 -10.74
N GLY A 182 -19.52 5.44 -9.83
CA GLY A 182 -19.75 5.46 -8.39
C GLY A 182 -20.80 4.44 -7.88
N THR A 183 -21.33 3.58 -8.76
CA THR A 183 -22.17 2.45 -8.38
C THR A 183 -21.30 1.20 -8.22
N LEU A 184 -21.42 0.54 -7.07
CA LEU A 184 -20.72 -0.71 -6.80
C LEU A 184 -21.30 -1.85 -7.66
N ILE A 185 -20.47 -2.42 -8.53
CA ILE A 185 -20.83 -3.54 -9.41
C ILE A 185 -20.45 -4.87 -8.76
N HIS A 186 -19.28 -4.95 -8.14
CA HIS A 186 -18.82 -6.12 -7.42
C HIS A 186 -18.00 -5.72 -6.19
N SER A 187 -18.15 -6.49 -5.11
CA SER A 187 -17.32 -6.39 -3.91
C SER A 187 -17.11 -7.77 -3.31
N TRP A 188 -15.88 -8.02 -2.85
CA TRP A 188 -15.51 -9.22 -2.15
C TRP A 188 -14.46 -8.91 -1.09
N SER A 189 -14.57 -9.50 0.09
CA SER A 189 -13.58 -9.37 1.15
C SER A 189 -13.43 -10.66 1.95
N LEU A 190 -12.26 -10.85 2.55
CA LEU A 190 -12.11 -11.87 3.60
C LEU A 190 -12.97 -11.50 4.82
N PRO A 191 -13.47 -12.50 5.58
CA PRO A 191 -14.08 -12.26 6.88
C PRO A 191 -13.09 -11.51 7.79
N LYS A 192 -13.61 -10.54 8.56
CA LYS A 192 -12.85 -9.85 9.60
C LYS A 192 -12.65 -10.72 10.82
#